data_AF-A0A075HID5-F1
#
_entry.id   AF-A0A075HID5-F1
#
_cell.length_a   1.000
_cell.length_b   1.000
_cell.length_c   1.000
_cell.angle_alpha   90.00
_cell.angle_beta   90.00
_cell.angle_gamma   90.00
#
_symmetry.space_group_name_H-M   'P 1'
#
loop_
_entity.id
_entity.type
_entity.pdbx_description
1 polymer ?
#
loop_
_entity_poly.entity_id
_entity_poly.type
_entity_poly.pdbx_seq_one_letter_code
_entity_poly.pdbx_strand_id
1 'polypeptide(L)' 'MLEDKENVGPTVLLRGDNTGKHVEFSASVTLRYSDAPKNKTGIVLVHKNEDGREISTKPAEETSYIKLRI' A
#
# COMPACT_ATOMS: atom_id res chain seq x y z
N MET A 1 1.66 -6.87 -6.91
CA MET A 1 0.65 -7.01 -5.82
C MET A 1 1.22 -6.38 -4.56
N LEU A 2 0.40 -5.79 -3.70
CA LEU A 2 0.82 -5.14 -2.45
C LEU A 2 0.00 -5.65 -1.27
N GLU A 3 0.66 -6.03 -0.19
CA GLU A 3 0.05 -6.60 1.02
C GLU A 3 0.77 -6.11 2.27
N ASP A 4 0.04 -5.93 3.37
CA ASP A 4 0.65 -5.68 4.67
C ASP A 4 1.44 -6.92 5.13
N LYS A 5 2.67 -6.71 5.59
CA LYS A 5 3.57 -7.81 5.99
C LYS A 5 3.17 -8.44 7.32
N GLU A 6 2.64 -7.64 8.24
CA GLU A 6 2.49 -8.03 9.65
C GLU A 6 1.03 -8.13 10.09
N ASN A 7 0.11 -7.56 9.32
CA ASN A 7 -1.31 -7.49 9.69
C ASN A 7 -2.19 -8.00 8.54
N VAL A 8 -3.39 -8.47 8.90
CA VAL A 8 -4.40 -8.85 7.90
C VAL A 8 -4.91 -7.58 7.22
N GLY A 9 -5.08 -7.63 5.90
CA GLY A 9 -5.52 -6.48 5.14
C GLY A 9 -5.88 -6.83 3.70
N PRO A 10 -6.20 -5.81 2.89
CA PRO A 10 -6.54 -6.03 1.50
C PRO A 10 -5.29 -6.36 0.68
N THR A 11 -5.48 -7.23 -0.31
CA THR A 11 -4.54 -7.40 -1.41
C THR A 11 -4.77 -6.31 -2.45
N VAL A 12 -3.76 -5.46 -2.69
CA VAL A 12 -3.85 -4.35 -3.65
C VAL A 12 -3.15 -4.70 -4.96
N LEU A 13 -3.84 -4.47 -6.09
CA LEU A 13 -3.32 -4.68 -7.44
C LEU A 13 -3.13 -3.34 -8.15
N LEU A 14 -1.90 -3.07 -8.57
CA LEU A 14 -1.59 -1.96 -9.47
C LEU A 14 -1.54 -2.45 -10.91
N ARG A 15 -2.32 -1.83 -11.81
CA ARG A 15 -2.39 -2.18 -13.22
C ARG A 15 -2.11 -0.95 -14.10
N GLY A 16 -1.34 -1.14 -15.18
CA GLY A 16 -0.98 -0.10 -16.16
C GLY A 16 0.54 0.12 -16.30
N ASP A 17 0.93 1.01 -17.22
CA ASP A 17 2.35 1.21 -17.56
C ASP A 17 3.12 2.05 -16.52
N ASN A 18 2.42 2.91 -15.77
CA ASN A 18 3.01 3.82 -14.78
C ASN A 18 2.98 3.29 -13.34
N THR A 19 2.76 1.98 -13.14
CA THR A 19 2.58 1.37 -11.81
C THR A 19 3.75 1.65 -10.85
N GLY A 20 4.98 1.71 -11.37
CA GLY A 20 6.18 2.03 -10.59
C GLY A 20 6.13 3.38 -9.85
N LYS A 21 5.44 4.39 -10.41
CA LYS A 21 5.33 5.73 -9.81
C LYS A 21 4.34 5.79 -8.65
N HIS A 22 3.44 4.81 -8.56
CA HIS A 22 2.34 4.81 -7.60
C HIS A 22 2.50 3.77 -6.50
N VAL A 23 3.62 3.03 -6.46
CA VAL A 23 3.82 1.93 -5.51
C VAL A 23 3.79 2.43 -4.06
N GLU A 24 4.49 3.52 -3.74
CA GLU A 24 4.57 4.05 -2.38
C GLU A 24 3.23 4.59 -1.87
N PHE A 25 2.52 5.34 -2.71
CA PHE A 25 1.17 5.80 -2.40
C PHE A 25 0.21 4.61 -2.22
N SER A 26 0.28 3.62 -3.09
CA SER A 26 -0.58 2.44 -2.98
C SER A 26 -0.27 1.63 -1.72
N ALA A 27 1.00 1.51 -1.34
CA ALA A 27 1.41 0.88 -0.08
C ALA A 27 0.82 1.60 1.13
N SER A 28 0.83 2.95 1.14
CA SER A 28 0.21 3.73 2.22
C SER A 28 -1.31 3.50 2.31
N VAL A 29 -1.98 3.32 1.17
CA VAL A 29 -3.40 2.98 1.11
C VAL A 29 -3.64 1.54 1.58
N THR A 30 -2.78 0.58 1.21
CA THR A 30 -2.82 -0.80 1.73
C THR A 30 -2.80 -0.82 3.25
N LEU A 31 -1.87 -0.09 3.89
CA LEU A 31 -1.77 -0.01 5.35
C LEU A 31 -2.97 0.68 6.01
N ARG A 32 -3.63 1.63 5.34
CA ARG A 32 -4.83 2.28 5.89
C ARG A 32 -5.97 1.29 6.10
N TYR A 33 -6.13 0.39 5.13
CA TYR A 33 -7.23 -0.57 5.09
C TYR A 33 -6.86 -1.93 5.68
N SER A 34 -5.63 -2.12 6.15
CA SER A 34 -5.24 -3.27 6.97
C SER A 34 -5.60 -3.08 8.44
N ASP A 35 -5.41 -4.12 9.23
CA ASP A 35 -5.54 -4.11 10.69
C ASP A 35 -4.36 -3.41 11.39
N ALA A 36 -3.42 -2.82 10.63
CA ALA A 36 -2.30 -2.10 11.19
C ALA A 36 -2.72 -0.86 11.99
N PRO A 37 -1.97 -0.51 13.06
CA PRO A 37 -2.22 0.70 13.82
C PRO A 37 -2.01 1.95 12.95
N LYS A 38 -3.08 2.75 12.80
CA LYS A 38 -3.15 3.92 11.90
C LYS A 38 -2.13 5.04 12.16
N ASN A 39 -1.47 5.02 13.31
CA ASN A 39 -0.52 6.05 13.74
C ASN A 39 0.95 5.59 13.68
N LYS A 40 1.24 4.39 13.14
CA LYS A 40 2.61 3.86 13.06
C LYS A 40 3.02 3.60 11.62
N THR A 41 4.32 3.63 11.38
CA THR A 41 4.89 3.14 10.12
C THR A 41 4.73 1.62 10.08
N GLY A 42 4.21 1.09 8.98
CA GLY A 42 4.11 -0.35 8.71
C GLY A 42 5.00 -0.77 7.54
N ILE A 43 5.08 -2.07 7.29
CA ILE A 43 5.80 -2.64 6.16
C ILE A 43 4.81 -3.27 5.19
N VAL A 44 4.92 -2.93 3.91
CA VAL A 44 4.15 -3.50 2.81
C VAL A 44 5.06 -4.31 1.91
N LEU A 45 4.66 -5.55 1.64
CA LEU A 45 5.29 -6.43 0.66
C LEU A 45 4.77 -6.08 -0.72
N VAL A 46 5.68 -5.77 -1.63
CA VAL A 46 5.42 -5.50 -3.05
C VAL A 46 5.93 -6.66 -3.86
N HIS A 47 5.01 -7.50 -4.33
CA HIS A 47 5.31 -8.59 -5.24
C HIS A 47 5.36 -8.05 -6.66
N LYS A 48 6.57 -7.88 -7.20
CA LYS A 48 6.83 -7.54 -8.60
C LYS A 48 7.83 -8.57 -9.16
N ASN A 49 7.30 -9.65 -9.73
CA ASN A 49 8.07 -10.85 -10.12
C ASN A 49 8.70 -11.55 -8.88
N GLU A 50 9.73 -12.38 -9.09
CA GLU A 50 10.30 -13.28 -8.08
C GLU A 50 10.99 -12.58 -6.90
N ASP A 51 11.42 -11.33 -7.06
CA ASP A 51 12.00 -10.51 -5.98
C ASP A 51 10.93 -9.60 -5.35
N GLY A 52 10.39 -10.06 -4.23
CA GLY A 52 9.53 -9.23 -3.37
C GLY A 52 10.32 -8.03 -2.81
N ARG A 53 9.75 -6.82 -2.92
CA ARG A 53 10.33 -5.60 -2.33
C ARG A 53 9.53 -5.19 -1.09
N GLU A 54 10.21 -4.79 -0.03
CA GLU A 54 9.58 -4.21 1.15
C GLU A 54 9.55 -2.68 1.05
N ILE A 55 8.40 -2.10 1.41
CA ILE A 55 8.22 -0.65 1.55
C ILE A 55 7.80 -0.34 2.97
N SER A 56 8.58 0.51 3.64
CA SER A 56 8.21 1.08 4.94
C SER A 56 7.50 2.40 4.70
N THR A 57 6.24 2.51 5.11
CA THR A 57 5.44 3.73 4.91
C THR A 57 4.41 3.90 6.03
N LYS A 58 3.86 5.11 6.15
CA LYS A 58 2.75 5.38 7.07
C LYS A 58 1.41 5.13 6.37
N PRO A 59 0.37 4.73 7.12
CA PRO A 59 -1.00 4.70 6.61
C PRO A 59 -1.38 6.03 5.97
N ALA A 60 -2.00 5.97 4.79
CA ALA A 60 -2.45 7.17 4.09
C ALA A 60 -3.48 7.93 4.93
N GLU A 61 -3.47 9.26 4.89
CA GLU A 61 -4.60 10.04 5.39
C GLU A 61 -5.74 10.02 4.36
N GLU A 62 -6.99 9.94 4.82
CA GLU A 62 -8.16 9.85 3.93
C GLU A 62 -8.29 11.03 2.96
N THR A 63 -7.94 12.21 3.45
CA THR A 63 -7.90 13.45 2.67
C THR A 63 -6.95 13.36 1.46
N SER A 64 -5.95 12.48 1.51
CA SER A 64 -4.98 12.30 0.43
C SER A 64 -5.58 11.64 -0.82
N TYR A 65 -6.62 10.83 -0.66
CA TYR A 65 -7.20 10.02 -1.75
C TYR A 65 -8.70 10.23 -1.96
N ILE A 66 -9.40 10.96 -1.10
CA ILE A 66 -10.84 11.20 -1.25
C ILE A 66 -11.20 11.88 -2.58
N LYS A 67 -10.31 12.73 -3.11
CA LYS A 67 -10.44 13.38 -4.44
C LYS A 67 -10.40 12.41 -5.63
N LEU A 68 -9.96 11.16 -5.41
CA LEU A 68 -9.85 10.12 -6.43
C LEU A 68 -11.03 9.15 -6.40
N ARG A 69 -11.98 9.32 -5.46
CA ARG A 69 -13.17 8.49 -5.36
C ARG A 69 -14.13 8.85 -6.51
N ILE A 70 -14.52 7.83 -7.28
CA ILE A 70 -15.44 7.92 -8.43
C ILE A 70 -16.81 7.40 -8.01
#